data_AF-A0A950V3J4-F1
#
_entry.id   AF-A0A950V3J4-F1
#
_cell.length_a   1.000
_cell.length_b   1.000
_cell.length_c   1.000
_cell.angle_alpha   90.00
_cell.angle_beta   90.00
_cell.angle_gamma   90.00
#
_symmetry.space_group_name_H-M   'P 1'
#
loop_
_entity.id
_entity.type
_entity.pdbx_description
1 polymer ?
#
loop_
_entity_poly.entity_id
_entity_poly.type
_entity_poly.pdbx_seq_one_letter_code
_entity_poly.pdbx_strand_id
1 'polypeptide(L)' 'MKIRIKAAGKTITATTANNETAQDFVSLLPLRSSMNDLFAREKYAKLPRAISEKGPRTKSYEVGDIAY' A
#
# COMPACT_ATOMS: atom_id res chain seq x y z
N MET A 1 -2.39 -4.04 11.81
CA MET A 1 -1.11 -4.83 11.91
C MET A 1 0.05 -3.94 11.46
N LYS A 2 1.31 -4.24 11.79
CA LYS A 2 2.47 -3.48 11.25
C LYS A 2 3.16 -4.26 10.11
N ILE A 3 3.52 -3.56 9.05
CA ILE A 3 4.30 -4.10 7.91
C ILE A 3 5.56 -3.27 7.69
N ARG A 4 6.59 -3.88 7.08
CA ARG A 4 7.82 -3.19 6.68
C ARG A 4 7.83 -2.99 5.17
N ILE A 5 8.12 -1.77 4.76
CA ILE A 5 8.27 -1.40 3.34
C ILE A 5 9.73 -1.00 3.13
N LYS A 6 10.37 -1.61 2.14
CA LYS A 6 11.73 -1.27 1.73
C LYS A 6 11.67 -0.58 0.38
N ALA A 7 12.09 0.68 0.34
CA ALA A 7 12.12 1.48 -0.89
C ALA A 7 13.37 2.37 -0.91
N ALA A 8 14.07 2.42 -2.05
CA ALA A 8 15.28 3.22 -2.23
C ALA A 8 16.32 3.07 -1.09
N GLY A 9 16.57 1.84 -0.63
CA GLY A 9 17.50 1.55 0.47
C GLY A 9 17.02 1.93 1.87
N LYS A 10 15.86 2.58 2.00
CA LYS A 10 15.25 2.93 3.28
C LYS A 10 14.20 1.89 3.67
N THR A 11 14.08 1.66 4.98
CA THR A 11 13.01 0.84 5.54
C THR A 11 12.07 1.73 6.34
N ILE A 12 10.78 1.69 6.02
CA ILE A 12 9.73 2.35 6.79
C ILE A 12 8.79 1.29 7.36
N THR A 13 8.16 1.62 8.49
CA THR A 13 7.13 0.79 9.11
C THR A 13 5.80 1.46 8.89
N ALA A 14 4.84 0.72 8.33
CA ALA A 14 3.47 1.19 8.15
C ALA A 14 2.52 0.39 9.04
N THR A 15 1.47 1.05 9.53
CA THR A 15 0.38 0.41 10.24
C THR A 15 -0.77 0.20 9.27
N THR A 16 -1.20 -1.04 9.09
CA THR A 16 -2.37 -1.38 8.28
C THR A 16 -3.65 -1.07 9.05
N ALA A 17 -4.67 -0.60 8.32
CA ALA A 17 -6.03 -0.52 8.83
C ALA A 17 -6.55 -1.90 9.26
N ASN A 18 -7.63 -1.91 10.06
CA ASN A 18 -8.31 -3.13 10.48
C ASN A 18 -9.57 -3.35 9.63
N ASN A 19 -9.40 -3.77 8.38
CA ASN A 19 -10.50 -4.07 7.45
C ASN A 19 -10.11 -5.17 6.44
N GLU A 20 -11.09 -5.69 5.70
CA GLU A 20 -10.91 -6.80 4.75
C GLU A 20 -9.89 -6.45 3.63
N THR A 21 -9.91 -5.23 3.11
CA THR A 21 -8.95 -4.78 2.07
C THR A 21 -7.50 -4.84 2.58
N ALA A 22 -7.25 -4.34 3.80
CA ALA A 22 -5.92 -4.38 4.41
C ALA A 22 -5.45 -5.81 4.71
N GLN A 23 -6.35 -6.69 5.13
CA GLN A 23 -6.05 -8.11 5.37
C GLN A 23 -5.74 -8.84 4.05
N ASP A 24 -6.48 -8.54 2.99
CA ASP A 24 -6.26 -9.13 1.67
C ASP A 24 -4.94 -8.65 1.05
N PHE A 25 -4.63 -7.35 1.16
CA PHE A 25 -3.31 -6.82 0.78
C PHE A 25 -2.17 -7.54 1.51
N VAL A 26 -2.33 -7.78 2.81
CA VAL A 26 -1.34 -8.47 3.64
C VAL A 26 -1.10 -9.91 3.19
N SER A 27 -2.14 -10.59 2.67
CA SER A 27 -2.01 -11.94 2.14
C SER A 27 -1.10 -12.04 0.91
N LEU A 28 -0.82 -10.91 0.25
CA LEU A 28 0.11 -10.83 -0.87
C LEU A 28 1.58 -10.74 -0.44
N LEU A 29 1.86 -10.55 0.86
CA LEU A 29 3.22 -10.41 1.35
C LEU A 29 3.93 -11.78 1.44
N PRO A 30 5.24 -11.85 1.11
CA PRO A 30 6.11 -10.75 0.67
C PRO A 30 5.84 -10.33 -0.78
N LEU A 31 5.62 -9.04 -0.99
CA LEU A 31 5.39 -8.45 -2.31
C LEU A 31 6.60 -7.61 -2.73
N ARG A 32 7.13 -7.89 -3.93
CA ARG A 32 8.15 -7.07 -4.58
C ARG A 32 7.57 -6.51 -5.87
N SER A 33 7.61 -5.19 -6.01
CA SER A 33 7.10 -4.49 -7.19
C SER A 33 8.04 -3.36 -7.61
N SER A 34 8.10 -3.10 -8.91
CA SER A 34 8.68 -1.86 -9.44
C SER A 34 7.64 -0.75 -9.32
N MET A 35 7.97 0.32 -8.60
CA MET A 35 7.07 1.44 -8.40
C MET A 35 7.29 2.51 -9.47
N ASN A 36 6.20 2.99 -10.06
CA ASN A 36 6.20 4.17 -10.91
C ASN A 36 6.15 5.44 -10.06
N ASP A 37 6.66 6.53 -10.62
CA ASP A 37 6.52 7.85 -10.03
C ASP A 37 5.34 8.58 -10.69
N LEU A 38 4.44 9.11 -9.87
CA LEU A 38 3.38 10.00 -10.32
C LEU A 38 3.63 11.39 -9.73
N PHE A 39 4.16 12.27 -10.57
CA PHE A 39 4.41 13.69 -10.28
C PHE A 39 5.22 13.95 -8.99
N ALA A 40 6.18 13.08 -8.67
CA ALA A 40 6.96 13.09 -7.43
C ALA A 40 6.13 13.05 -6.13
N ARG A 41 4.82 12.81 -6.23
CA ARG A 41 3.86 12.86 -5.12
C ARG A 41 3.46 11.47 -4.67
N GLU A 42 3.36 10.53 -5.60
CA GLU A 42 2.89 9.17 -5.33
C GLU A 42 3.81 8.13 -5.98
N LYS A 43 4.07 7.06 -5.23
CA LYS A 43 4.72 5.85 -5.73
C LYS A 43 3.67 4.75 -5.82
N TYR A 44 3.35 4.31 -7.04
CA TYR A 44 2.30 3.33 -7.27
C TYR A 44 2.82 2.13 -8.05
N ALA A 45 2.19 0.98 -7.86
CA ALA A 45 2.47 -0.25 -8.59
C ALA A 45 1.18 -1.07 -8.77
N LYS A 46 1.15 -1.91 -9.81
CA LYS A 46 0.05 -2.87 -9.97
C LYS A 46 0.24 -4.03 -8.99
N LEU A 47 -0.85 -4.47 -8.39
CA LEU A 47 -0.89 -5.70 -7.60
C LEU A 47 -0.98 -6.93 -8.53
N PRO A 48 -0.50 -8.11 -8.10
CA PRO A 48 -0.56 -9.35 -8.89
C PRO A 48 -1.99 -9.84 -9.16
N ARG A 49 -2.96 -9.38 -8.38
CA ARG A 49 -4.40 -9.58 -8.58
C ARG A 49 -5.18 -8.43 -7.92
N ALA A 50 -6.46 -8.31 -8.26
CA ALA A 50 -7.38 -7.51 -7.48
C ALA A 50 -7.47 -8.05 -6.03
N ILE A 51 -7.60 -7.14 -5.07
CA ILE A 51 -7.92 -7.43 -3.67
C ILE A 51 -9.29 -6.84 -3.32
N SER A 52 -9.82 -7.22 -2.17
CA SER A 52 -11.11 -6.76 -1.65
C SER A 52 -11.27 -5.23 -1.71
N GLU A 53 -12.44 -4.75 -2.17
CA GLU A 53 -12.83 -3.33 -2.18
C GLU A 53 -13.74 -2.95 -1.00
N LYS A 54 -13.85 -3.80 0.03
CA LYS A 54 -14.69 -3.55 1.22
C LYS A 54 -14.03 -2.64 2.27
N GLY A 55 -13.03 -1.86 1.87
CA GLY A 55 -12.43 -0.81 2.67
C GLY A 55 -13.18 0.52 2.51
N PRO A 56 -12.95 1.50 3.41
CA PRO A 56 -13.48 2.84 3.23
C PRO A 56 -12.92 3.47 1.95
N ARG A 57 -13.77 4.21 1.22
CA ARG A 57 -13.36 4.97 0.04
C ARG A 57 -13.27 6.45 0.38
N THR A 58 -12.19 7.09 -0.01
CA THR A 58 -11.98 8.53 0.15
C THR A 58 -11.37 9.11 -1.12
N LYS A 59 -11.50 10.43 -1.28
CA LYS A 59 -10.84 11.22 -2.34
C LYS A 59 -9.71 12.11 -1.81
N SER A 60 -9.60 12.24 -0.49
CA SER A 60 -8.51 12.94 0.17
C SER A 60 -7.42 11.96 0.59
N TYR A 61 -6.18 12.45 0.61
CA TYR A 61 -5.01 11.73 1.11
C TYR A 61 -4.05 12.72 1.76
N GLU A 62 -3.24 12.24 2.69
CA GLU A 62 -2.17 12.98 3.36
C GLU A 62 -0.79 12.38 3.05
N VAL A 63 0.26 13.15 3.35
CA VAL A 63 1.64 12.68 3.18
C VAL A 63 1.88 11.49 4.12
N GLY A 64 2.21 10.34 3.53
CA GLY A 64 2.45 9.10 4.26
C GLY A 64 1.32 8.08 4.16
N ASP A 65 0.20 8.43 3.54
CA ASP A 65 -0.89 7.48 3.28
C ASP A 65 -0.47 6.36 2.32
N ILE A 66 -1.09 5.21 2.54
CA ILE A 66 -0.99 4.03 1.67
C ILE A 66 -2.42 3.65 1.30
N ALA A 67 -2.72 3.65 0.00
CA ALA A 67 -4.05 3.40 -0.54
C ALA A 67 -4.06 2.25 -1.54
N TYR A 68 -5.24 1.65 -1.72
CA TYR A 68 -5.59 0.70 -2.78
C TYR A 68 -6.88 1.17 -3.44
#